data_AF-A0A969JU38-F1
#
_entry.id   AF-A0A969JU38-F1
#
_cell.length_a   1.000
_cell.length_b   1.000
_cell.length_c   1.000
_cell.angle_alpha   90.00
_cell.angle_beta   90.00
_cell.angle_gamma   90.00
#
_symmetry.space_group_name_H-M   'P 1'
#
loop_
_entity.id
_entity.type
_entity.pdbx_description
1 polymer ?
#
loop_
_entity_poly.entity_id
_entity_poly.type
_entity_poly.pdbx_seq_one_letter_code
_entity_poly.pdbx_strand_id
1 'polypeptide(L)' 'MRSIPYQFVAALAAEYGAIDCCWRESDRSFTGFVAEVWFAQPTGEFAQRWARVIGYQIRTRCASEGPGAYVMSIPVVLG' A
#
# COMPACT_ATOMS: atom_id res chain seq x y z
N MET A 1 -2.00 16.19 -0.82
CA MET A 1 -1.80 14.73 -1.01
C MET A 1 -2.33 14.40 -2.41
N ARG A 2 -1.60 13.67 -3.25
CA ARG A 2 -2.09 13.29 -4.59
C ARG A 2 -3.21 12.26 -4.45
N SER A 3 -4.26 12.36 -5.28
CA SER A 3 -5.29 11.32 -5.37
C SER A 3 -4.72 10.14 -6.15
N ILE A 4 -4.63 8.98 -5.50
CA ILE A 4 -4.06 7.77 -6.10
C ILE A 4 -5.17 6.73 -6.25
N PRO A 5 -5.47 6.26 -7.47
CA PRO A 5 -6.47 5.22 -7.67
C PRO A 5 -6.06 3.90 -7.03
N TYR A 6 -6.98 3.22 -6.34
CA TYR A 6 -6.72 1.90 -5.77
C TYR A 6 -6.19 0.90 -6.81
N GLN A 7 -6.77 0.89 -8.02
CA GLN A 7 -6.37 -0.01 -9.11
C GLN A 7 -4.90 0.17 -9.52
N PHE A 8 -4.41 1.41 -9.50
CA PHE A 8 -3.00 1.68 -9.76
C PHE A 8 -2.09 1.08 -8.67
N VAL A 9 -2.48 1.24 -7.40
CA VAL A 9 -1.72 0.66 -6.28
C VAL A 9 -1.70 -0.86 -6.36
N ALA A 10 -2.85 -1.48 -6.62
CA ALA A 10 -2.98 -2.93 -6.73
C ALA A 10 -2.13 -3.49 -7.89
N ALA A 11 -2.19 -2.87 -9.07
CA ALA A 11 -1.40 -3.28 -10.22
C ALA A 11 0.11 -3.15 -9.96
N LEU A 12 0.54 -1.98 -9.44
CA LEU A 12 1.94 -1.77 -9.08
C LEU A 12 2.38 -2.78 -8.01
N ALA A 13 1.60 -2.99 -6.96
CA ALA A 13 1.93 -3.93 -5.89
C ALA A 13 2.10 -5.37 -6.41
N ALA A 14 1.23 -5.80 -7.33
CA ALA A 14 1.32 -7.12 -7.95
C ALA A 14 2.62 -7.32 -8.73
N GLU A 15 3.11 -6.30 -9.45
CA GLU A 15 4.40 -6.34 -10.15
C GLU A 15 5.60 -6.60 -9.22
N TYR A 16 5.48 -6.21 -7.95
CA TYR A 16 6.51 -6.36 -6.92
C TYR A 16 6.25 -7.53 -5.96
N GLY A 17 5.36 -8.45 -6.32
CA GLY A 17 5.12 -9.67 -5.54
C GLY A 17 4.33 -9.46 -4.26
N ALA A 18 3.42 -8.47 -4.24
CA ALA A 18 2.43 -8.38 -3.18
C ALA A 18 1.58 -9.66 -3.16
N ILE A 19 1.39 -10.20 -1.96
CA ILE A 19 0.61 -11.43 -1.75
C ILE A 19 -0.89 -11.14 -1.67
N ASP A 20 -1.23 -9.93 -1.23
CA ASP A 20 -2.59 -9.44 -1.15
C ASP A 20 -2.57 -7.91 -1.18
N CYS A 21 -3.64 -7.33 -1.72
CA CYS A 21 -3.84 -5.90 -1.75
C CYS A 21 -5.34 -5.62 -1.64
N CYS A 22 -5.82 -5.35 -0.44
CA CYS A 22 -7.23 -5.02 -0.20
C CYS A 22 -7.38 -3.52 0.07
N TRP A 23 -8.60 -3.00 -0.07
CA TRP A 23 -8.92 -1.65 0.41
C TRP A 23 -9.84 -1.74 1.63
N ARG A 24 -9.75 -0.75 2.50
CA ARG A 24 -10.71 -0.54 3.57
C ARG A 24 -10.95 0.94 3.79
N GLU A 25 -12.12 1.25 4.34
CA GLU A 25 -12.40 2.57 4.88
C GLU A 25 -11.55 2.80 6.13
N SER A 26 -11.18 4.06 6.36
CA SER A 26 -10.37 4.46 7.48
C SER A 26 -10.84 5.79 8.01
N ASP A 27 -11.09 5.84 9.32
CA ASP A 27 -11.52 7.06 10.00
C ASP A 27 -10.37 7.70 10.80
N ARG A 28 -9.24 7.00 10.96
CA ARG A 28 -8.22 7.34 11.96
C ARG A 28 -7.14 8.33 11.50
N SER A 29 -6.75 8.32 10.23
CA SER A 29 -5.52 9.01 9.77
C SER A 29 -5.69 9.85 8.51
N PHE A 30 -6.80 9.66 7.80
CA PHE A 30 -7.31 10.41 6.67
C PHE A 30 -8.76 9.96 6.55
N THR A 31 -9.71 10.86 6.32
CA THR A 31 -11.10 10.47 6.05
C THR A 31 -11.15 9.93 4.63
N GLY A 32 -11.44 8.63 4.43
CA GLY A 32 -11.52 8.02 3.09
C GLY A 32 -11.06 6.56 3.06
N PHE A 33 -10.44 6.14 1.95
CA PHE A 33 -10.01 4.76 1.72
C PHE A 33 -8.48 4.58 1.78
N VAL A 34 -8.01 3.46 2.34
CA VAL A 34 -6.63 2.97 2.21
C VAL A 34 -6.60 1.68 1.43
N ALA A 35 -5.55 1.53 0.63
CA ALA A 35 -5.04 0.22 0.24
C ALA A 35 -4.13 -0.33 1.35
N GLU A 36 -4.37 -1.57 1.76
CA GLU A 36 -3.44 -2.36 2.56
C GLU A 36 -2.73 -3.35 1.66
N VAL A 37 -1.44 -3.09 1.44
CA VAL A 37 -0.59 -3.89 0.55
C VAL A 37 0.27 -4.80 1.40
N TRP A 38 0.16 -6.10 1.18
CA TRP A 38 0.79 -7.12 1.99
C TRP A 38 1.93 -7.82 1.24
N PHE A 39 3.00 -8.12 1.97
CA PHE A 39 4.16 -8.85 1.45
C PHE A 39 4.65 -9.88 2.46
N ALA A 40 5.18 -10.99 1.95
CA ALA A 40 5.83 -12.01 2.76
C ALA A 40 7.25 -11.61 3.19
N GLN A 41 7.92 -10.75 2.42
CA GLN A 41 9.30 -10.32 2.61
C GLN A 41 9.40 -8.79 2.73
N PRO A 42 10.53 -8.24 3.22
CA PRO A 42 10.73 -6.80 3.31
C PRO A 42 10.48 -6.08 1.98
N THR A 43 9.71 -5.00 2.05
CA THR A 43 9.12 -4.28 0.91
C THR A 43 10.05 -3.23 0.29
N GLY A 44 11.36 -3.39 0.43
CA GLY A 44 12.34 -2.32 0.16
C GLY A 44 12.26 -1.80 -1.27
N GLU A 45 12.18 -2.70 -2.24
CA GLU A 45 12.12 -2.35 -3.66
C GLU A 45 10.83 -1.64 -4.04
N PHE A 46 9.68 -2.15 -3.57
CA PHE A 46 8.38 -1.50 -3.79
C PHE A 46 8.34 -0.10 -3.19
N ALA A 47 8.82 0.09 -1.96
CA ALA A 47 8.85 1.41 -1.31
C ALA A 47 9.74 2.41 -2.06
N GLN A 48 10.89 1.96 -2.59
CA GLN A 48 11.77 2.79 -3.41
C GLN A 48 11.13 3.15 -4.75
N ARG A 49 10.52 2.18 -5.43
CA ARG A 49 9.79 2.42 -6.68
C ARG A 49 8.65 3.40 -6.46
N TRP A 50 7.87 3.19 -5.42
CA TRP A 50 6.79 4.07 -5.01
C TRP A 50 7.27 5.51 -4.86
N ALA A 51 8.33 5.73 -4.07
CA ALA A 51 8.87 7.07 -3.85
C ALA A 51 9.31 7.74 -5.16
N ARG A 52 9.88 6.97 -6.10
CA ARG A 52 10.29 7.47 -7.42
C ARG A 52 9.10 7.82 -8.32
N VAL A 53 8.05 7.02 -8.34
CA VAL A 53 6.89 7.21 -9.23
C VAL A 53 5.93 8.28 -8.68
N ILE A 54 5.69 8.25 -7.37
CA ILE A 54 4.65 9.06 -6.73
C ILE A 54 5.21 10.34 -6.11
N GLY A 55 6.47 10.32 -5.68
CA GLY A 55 7.17 11.48 -5.12
C GLY A 55 7.10 11.60 -3.60
N TYR A 56 6.72 10.54 -2.88
CA TYR A 56 6.79 10.51 -1.41
C TYR A 56 7.03 9.10 -0.88
N GLN A 57 7.55 8.98 0.35
CA GLN A 57 7.80 7.70 1.00
C GLN A 57 6.56 7.16 1.72
N ILE A 58 6.36 5.84 1.64
CA ILE A 58 5.36 5.11 2.41
C ILE A 58 6.02 4.31 3.51
N ARG A 59 5.32 4.14 4.63
CA ARG A 59 5.83 3.39 5.78
C ARG A 59 5.38 1.94 5.70
N THR A 60 6.35 1.03 5.80
CA THR A 60 6.10 -0.39 6.02
C THR A 60 5.95 -0.65 7.51
N ARG A 61 5.00 -1.49 7.88
CA ARG A 61 4.85 -2.02 9.24
C ARG A 61 5.05 -3.53 9.19
N CYS A 62 5.70 -4.08 10.21
CA CYS A 62 5.65 -5.52 10.46
C CYS A 62 4.30 -5.80 11.13
N ALA A 63 3.48 -6.64 10.50
CA ALA A 63 2.20 -7.05 11.05
C ALA A 63 2.36 -8.36 11.81
N SER A 64 1.73 -8.46 12.98
CA SER A 64 1.66 -9.72 13.75
C SER A 64 0.56 -10.66 13.25
N GLU A 65 -0.39 -10.13 12.47
CA GLU A 65 -1.56 -10.83 11.94
C GLU A 65 -1.88 -10.31 10.53
N GLY A 66 -2.50 -11.17 9.71
CA GLY A 66 -2.88 -10.86 8.33
C GLY A 66 -2.22 -11.81 7.33
N PRO A 67 -2.43 -11.58 6.02
CA PRO A 67 -1.93 -12.48 4.98
C PRO A 67 -0.40 -12.51 4.87
N GLY A 68 0.31 -11.49 5.39
CA GLY A 68 1.77 -11.39 5.29
C GLY A 68 2.44 -10.76 6.50
N ALA A 69 3.77 -10.84 6.53
CA ALA A 69 4.59 -10.29 7.61
C ALA A 69 4.75 -8.77 7.53
N TYR A 70 4.59 -8.18 6.33
CA TYR A 70 4.79 -6.76 6.10
C TYR A 70 3.57 -6.15 5.43
N VAL A 71 3.11 -5.01 5.95
CA VAL A 71 1.96 -4.27 5.41
C VAL A 71 2.28 -2.78 5.22
N MET A 72 1.77 -2.21 4.15
CA MET A 72 1.75 -0.77 3.90
C MET A 72 0.32 -0.28 3.81
N SER A 73 0.03 0.84 4.48
CA SER A 73 -1.25 1.54 4.33
C SER A 73 -1.05 2.77 3.45
N ILE A 74 -1.70 2.79 2.30
CA ILE A 74 -1.57 3.83 1.29
C ILE A 74 -2.93 4.50 1.09
N PRO A 75 -3.07 5.82 1.31
CA PRO A 75 -4.31 6.52 1.01
C PRO A 75 -4.64 6.43 -0.48
N VAL A 76 -5.89 6.08 -0.80
CA VAL A 76 -6.37 5.90 -2.17
C VAL A 76 -7.75 6.51 -2.37
N VAL A 77 -8.12 6.71 -3.63
CA VAL A 77 -9.49 6.95 -4.06
C VAL A 77 -10.02 5.70 -4.76
N LEU A 78 -11.30 5.40 -4.52
CA LEU A 78 -12.04 4.42 -5.30
C LEU A 78 -12.66 5.17 -6.49
N GLY A 79 -12.44 4.66 -7.70
CA GLY A 79 -12.98 5.20 -8.94
C GLY A 79 -14.04 4.29 -9.52
#